data_AF-A0A7T1T2L5-F1
#
_entry.id   AF-A0A7T1T2L5-F1
#
_cell.length_a   1.000
_cell.length_b   1.000
_cell.length_c   1.000
_cell.angle_alpha   90.00
_cell.angle_beta   90.00
_cell.angle_gamma   90.00
#
_symmetry.space_group_name_H-M   'P 1'
#
loop_
_entity.id
_entity.type
_entity.pdbx_description
1 polymer ?
#
loop_
_entity_poly.entity_id
_entity_poly.type
_entity_poly.pdbx_seq_one_letter_code
_entity_poly.pdbx_strand_id
1 'polypeptide(L)' 'MIRQIVLVRLLPNAPPDAVPKMTAALLALGTEFSQIKDMRVGEDLRVRPDNYDSATRQTSPRSRTT' A
#
# COMPACT_ATOMS: atom_id res chain seq x y z
N MET A 1 -5.24 -6.48 -17.14
CA MET A 1 -5.19 -5.70 -15.89
C MET A 1 -4.20 -6.38 -14.96
N ILE A 2 -3.32 -5.64 -14.30
CA ILE A 2 -2.39 -6.14 -13.28
C ILE A 2 -2.92 -5.69 -11.93
N ARG A 3 -2.99 -6.59 -10.95
CA ARG A 3 -3.29 -6.26 -9.55
C ARG A 3 -2.02 -6.48 -8.73
N GLN A 4 -1.54 -5.44 -8.08
CA GLN A 4 -0.43 -5.52 -7.13
C GLN A 4 -0.97 -5.35 -5.72
N ILE A 5 -0.52 -6.23 -4.81
CA ILE A 5 -0.75 -6.12 -3.37
C ILE A 5 0.61 -6.08 -2.70
N VAL A 6 0.81 -5.11 -1.82
CA VAL A 6 2.02 -4.96 -1.00
C VAL A 6 1.62 -5.09 0.46
N LEU A 7 2.34 -5.94 1.19
CA LEU A 7 2.22 -6.09 2.63
C LEU A 7 3.48 -5.50 3.26
N VAL A 8 3.31 -4.66 4.29
CA VAL A 8 4.42 -3.94 4.91
C VAL A 8 4.55 -4.33 6.37
N ARG A 9 5.76 -4.70 6.78
CA ARG A 9 6.13 -4.86 8.18
C ARG A 9 7.13 -3.77 8.53
N LEU A 10 6.84 -3.00 9.56
CA LEU A 10 7.71 -1.97 10.07
C LEU A 10 8.90 -2.58 10.83
N LEU A 11 10.01 -1.83 10.83
CA LEU A 11 11.14 -2.17 11.68
C LEU A 11 10.75 -2.00 13.17
N PRO A 12 11.37 -2.74 14.10
CA PRO A 12 11.00 -2.71 15.51
C PRO A 12 11.08 -1.32 16.18
N ASN A 13 11.87 -0.41 15.62
CA ASN A 13 12.08 0.95 16.10
C ASN A 13 11.33 2.02 15.29
N ALA A 14 10.39 1.61 14.44
CA ALA A 14 9.61 2.56 13.65
C ALA A 14 8.80 3.49 14.58
N PRO A 15 8.74 4.79 14.28
CA PRO A 15 7.88 5.73 15.02
C PRO A 15 6.40 5.28 15.01
N PRO A 16 5.63 5.59 16.06
CA PRO A 16 4.22 5.18 16.15
C PRO A 16 3.34 5.80 15.04
N ASP A 17 3.78 6.91 14.44
CA ASP A 17 3.12 7.59 13.34
C ASP A 17 3.63 7.17 11.95
N ALA A 18 4.50 6.16 11.86
CA ALA A 18 5.05 5.68 10.60
C ALA A 18 3.98 5.10 9.67
N VAL A 19 3.03 4.31 10.18
CA VAL A 19 1.95 3.72 9.35
C VAL A 19 1.03 4.82 8.79
N PRO A 20 0.50 5.77 9.59
CA PRO A 20 -0.30 6.87 9.06
C PRO A 20 0.43 7.73 8.02
N LYS A 21 1.70 8.08 8.27
CA LYS A 21 2.51 8.88 7.34
C LYS A 21 2.74 8.17 6.02
N MET A 22 3.12 6.89 6.06
CA MET A 22 3.30 6.07 4.87
C MET A 22 1.99 5.93 4.09
N THR A 23 0.88 5.70 4.80
CA THR A 23 -0.45 5.57 4.19
C THR A 23 -0.85 6.85 3.45
N ALA A 24 -0.67 8.02 4.07
CA ALA A 24 -0.94 9.31 3.44
C ALA A 24 -0.05 9.55 2.21
N ALA A 25 1.25 9.25 2.31
CA ALA A 25 2.18 9.40 1.20
C ALA A 25 1.82 8.50 0.00
N LEU A 26 1.44 7.24 0.27
CA LEU A 26 1.01 6.29 -0.76
C LEU A 26 -0.28 6.74 -1.44
N LEU A 27 -1.25 7.24 -0.68
CA LEU A 27 -2.49 7.78 -1.26
C LEU A 27 -2.22 9.00 -2.14
N ALA A 28 -1.34 9.90 -1.72
CA ALA A 28 -0.91 11.04 -2.54
C ALA A 28 -0.26 10.55 -3.85
N LEU A 29 0.68 9.61 -3.77
CA LEU A 29 1.36 9.01 -4.91
C LEU A 29 0.35 8.40 -5.92
N GLY A 30 -0.68 7.71 -5.42
CA GLY A 30 -1.74 7.15 -6.26
C GLY A 30 -2.48 8.17 -7.12
N THR A 31 -2.52 9.44 -6.70
CA THR A 31 -3.13 10.53 -7.47
C THR A 31 -2.19 11.14 -8.49
N GLU A 32 -0.87 11.06 -8.28
CA GLU A 32 0.14 11.63 -9.17
C GLU A 32 0.39 10.76 -10.41
N PHE A 33 0.31 9.43 -10.26
CA PHE A 33 0.56 8.51 -11.37
C PHE A 33 -0.74 8.02 -12.01
N SER A 34 -1.05 8.56 -13.19
CA SER A 34 -2.27 8.21 -13.94
C SER A 34 -2.41 6.72 -14.30
N GLN A 35 -1.30 5.97 -14.28
CA GLN A 35 -1.26 4.51 -14.51
C GLN A 35 -1.73 3.70 -13.30
N ILE A 36 -1.67 4.28 -12.10
CA ILE A 36 -2.20 3.68 -10.87
C ILE A 36 -3.71 3.93 -10.86
N LYS A 37 -4.48 2.84 -10.84
CA LYS A 37 -5.93 2.84 -10.73
C LYS A 37 -6.33 2.10 -9.45
N ASP A 38 -7.50 2.47 -8.92
CA ASP A 38 -8.14 1.82 -7.76
C ASP A 38 -7.20 1.61 -6.55
N MET A 39 -6.29 2.56 -6.29
CA MET A 39 -5.38 2.46 -5.17
C MET A 39 -6.14 2.53 -3.85
N ARG A 40 -5.88 1.58 -2.96
CA ARG A 40 -6.39 1.55 -1.60
C ARG A 40 -5.28 1.14 -0.64
N VAL A 41 -5.19 1.84 0.47
CA VAL A 41 -4.23 1.54 1.55
C VAL A 41 -5.02 1.33 2.83
N GLY A 42 -4.62 0.37 3.65
CA GLY A 42 -5.25 0.09 4.93
C GLY A 42 -4.26 -0.40 5.96
N GLU A 43 -4.51 -0.03 7.21
CA GLU A 43 -3.75 -0.49 8.38
C GLU A 43 -4.29 -1.83 8.86
N ASP A 44 -3.43 -2.62 9.51
CA ASP A 44 -3.86 -3.90 10.08
C ASP A 44 -4.72 -3.71 11.34
N LEU A 45 -5.79 -4.50 11.42
CA LEU A 45 -6.75 -4.47 12.53
C LEU A 45 -6.30 -5.31 13.73
N ARG A 46 -5.10 -5.90 13.70
CA ARG A 46 -4.51 -6.74 14.76
C ARG A 46 -5.36 -7.93 15.19
N VAL A 47 -6.11 -8.50 14.23
CA VAL A 47 -7.03 -9.64 14.48
C VAL A 47 -6.27 -10.96 14.67
N ARG A 48 -5.05 -11.06 14.16
CA ARG A 48 -4.20 -12.25 14.31
C ARG A 48 -2.77 -11.84 14.72
N PRO A 49 -2.09 -12.67 15.53
CA PRO A 49 -0.67 -12.51 15.76
C PRO A 49 0.09 -12.64 14.44
N ASP A 50 1.25 -11.99 14.35
CA ASP A 50 2.13 -12.01 13.18
C ASP A 50 1.56 -11.44 11.87
N ASN A 51 0.50 -10.66 11.92
CA ASN A 51 0.08 -9.88 10.77
C ASN A 51 1.16 -8.86 10.35
N TYR A 52 1.07 -8.41 9.10
CA TYR A 52 1.79 -7.22 8.63
C TYR A 52 1.12 -5.97 9.20
N ASP A 53 1.81 -4.83 9.23
CA ASP A 53 1.28 -3.59 9.82
C ASP A 53 0.34 -2.84 8.88
N SER A 54 0.48 -3.02 7.57
CA SER A 54 -0.42 -2.43 6.57
C SER A 54 -0.42 -3.20 5.25
N ALA A 55 -1.43 -2.91 4.43
CA ALA A 55 -1.56 -3.44 3.08
C ALA A 55 -1.94 -2.34 2.09
N THR A 56 -1.35 -2.40 0.89
CA THR A 56 -1.71 -1.55 -0.25
C THR A 56 -2.15 -2.39 -1.43
N ARG A 57 -3.26 -2.02 -2.06
CA ARG A 57 -3.76 -2.61 -3.31
C ARG A 57 -3.73 -1.55 -4.39
N GLN A 58 -3.22 -1.90 -5.56
CA GLN A 58 -3.36 -1.08 -6.77
C GLN A 58 -3.67 -1.95 -7.98
N THR A 59 -4.40 -1.40 -8.94
CA THR A 59 -4.57 -1.97 -10.27
C THR A 59 -3.87 -1.08 -11.29
N SER A 60 -3.28 -1.70 -12.31
CA SER A 60 -2.67 -0.98 -13.42
C SER A 60 -3.12 -1.60 -14.73
N PRO A 61 -3.20 -0.81 -15.82
CA PRO A 61 -3.29 -1.38 -17.16
C PRO A 61 -2.16 -2.38 -17.34
N ARG A 62 -2.45 -3.53 -17.97
CA ARG A 62 -1.36 -4.43 -18.36
C ARG A 62 -0.68 -3.74 -19.53
N SER A 63 0.55 -3.25 -19.33
CA SER A 63 1.34 -2.71 -20.44
C SER A 63 1.43 -3.78 -21.52
N ARG A 64 1.03 -3.43 -22.74
CA ARG A 64 1.08 -4.33 -23.90
C ARG A 64 2.35 -3.95 -24.66
N THR A 65 3.48 -4.49 -24.23
CA THR A 65 4.70 -4.44 -25.04
C THR A 65 4.51 -5.44 -26.18
N THR A 66 4.39 -4.92 -27.41
CA THR A 66 4.47 -5.69 -28.66
C THR A 66 5.86 -6.25 -28.85
#